data_AF-A0A833M8Z4-F1
#
_entry.id   AF-A0A833M8Z4-F1
#
_cell.length_a   1.000
_cell.length_b   1.000
_cell.length_c   1.000
_cell.angle_alpha   90.00
_cell.angle_beta   90.00
_cell.angle_gamma   90.00
#
_symmetry.space_group_name_H-M   'P 1'
#
loop_
_entity.id
_entity.type
_entity.pdbx_description
1 polymer ?
#
loop_
_entity_poly.entity_id
_entity_poly.type
_entity_poly.pdbx_seq_one_letter_code
_entity_poly.pdbx_strand_id
1 'polypeptide(L)' 'MSDIIVILVILAIVSASITKIVIEKKKGTKCIGCPAGGTSKNTCGCNTHK' A
#
# COMPACT_ATOMS: atom_id res chain seq x y z
N MET A 1 -31.71 5.40 8.58
CA MET A 1 -30.64 6.15 9.29
C MET A 1 -29.51 5.22 9.71
N SER A 2 -29.82 4.05 10.26
CA SER A 2 -28.85 2.99 10.58
C SER A 2 -27.98 2.56 9.39
N ASP A 3 -28.58 2.43 8.20
CA ASP A 3 -27.85 2.02 6.98
C ASP A 3 -26.78 3.03 6.55
N ILE A 4 -27.04 4.32 6.71
CA ILE A 4 -26.08 5.38 6.40
C ILE A 4 -24.84 5.27 7.28
N ILE A 5 -25.05 4.99 8.58
CA ILE A 5 -23.96 4.83 9.54
C ILE A 5 -23.13 3.59 9.19
N VAL A 6 -23.78 2.47 8.86
CA VAL A 6 -23.08 1.24 8.44
C VAL A 6 -22.26 1.48 7.18
N ILE A 7 -22.81 2.15 6.16
CA ILE A 7 -22.11 2.47 4.92
C ILE A 7 -20.87 3.36 5.18
N LEU A 8 -21.00 4.37 6.04
CA LEU A 8 -19.89 5.27 6.37
C LEU A 8 -18.74 4.54 7.08
N VAL A 9 -19.06 3.62 8.01
CA VAL A 9 -18.04 2.82 8.70
C VAL A 9 -17.29 1.92 7.72
N ILE A 10 -17.99 1.25 6.80
CA ILE A 10 -17.37 0.41 5.77
C ILE A 10 -16.45 1.25 4.88
N LEU A 11 -16.92 2.41 4.40
CA LEU A 11 -16.10 3.31 3.59
C LEU A 11 -14.87 3.82 4.32
N ALA A 12 -14.97 4.12 5.63
CA ALA A 12 -13.84 4.55 6.43
C ALA A 12 -12.75 3.47 6.53
N ILE A 13 -13.12 2.20 6.74
CA ILE A 13 -12.18 1.08 6.85
C ILE A 13 -11.49 0.80 5.50
N VAL A 14 -12.27 0.78 4.42
CA VAL A 14 -11.76 0.54 3.06
C VAL A 14 -10.82 1.66 2.63
N SER A 15 -11.21 2.92 2.84
CA SER A 15 -10.39 4.07 2.48
C SER A 15 -9.10 4.15 3.29
N ALA A 16 -9.11 3.82 4.59
CA ALA A 16 -7.91 3.73 5.41
C ALA A 16 -6.91 2.69 4.88
N SER A 17 -7.43 1.52 4.48
CA SER A 17 -6.63 0.44 3.90
C SER A 17 -5.98 0.85 2.57
N ILE A 18 -6.78 1.44 1.67
CA ILE A 18 -6.28 1.94 0.37
C ILE A 18 -5.25 3.06 0.57
N THR A 19 -5.49 3.97 1.51
CA THR A 19 -4.60 5.10 1.79
C THR A 19 -3.22 4.62 2.22
N LYS A 20 -3.14 3.63 3.12
CA LYS A 20 -1.88 3.00 3.50
C LYS A 20 -1.16 2.39 2.29
N ILE A 21 -1.90 1.69 1.43
CA ILE A 21 -1.36 1.09 0.20
C ILE A 21 -0.80 2.16 -0.75
N VAL A 22 -1.53 3.27 -0.94
CA VAL A 22 -1.13 4.36 -1.84
C VAL A 22 0.06 5.14 -1.28
N ILE A 23 0.08 5.44 0.02
CA ILE A 23 1.21 6.15 0.66
C ILE A 23 2.49 5.35 0.52
N GLU A 24 2.45 4.04 0.78
CA GLU A 24 3.61 3.17 0.61
C GLU A 24 4.02 3.10 -0.88
N LYS A 25 3.07 2.85 -1.79
CA LYS A 25 3.36 2.88 -3.24
C LYS A 25 3.97 4.20 -3.71
N LYS A 26 3.54 5.34 -3.17
CA LYS A 26 4.02 6.68 -3.55
C LYS A 26 5.44 6.96 -3.03
N LYS A 27 5.87 6.29 -1.97
CA LYS A 27 7.25 6.36 -1.45
C LYS A 27 8.26 5.55 -2.27
N GLY A 28 7.82 4.79 -3.27
CA GLY A 28 8.67 4.00 -4.15
C GLY A 28 8.72 2.51 -3.82
N THR A 29 8.08 2.07 -2.73
CA THR A 29 7.91 0.64 -2.44
C THR A 29 6.85 0.06 -3.36
N LYS A 30 7.31 -0.50 -4.49
CA LYS A 30 6.46 -1.13 -5.51
C LYS A 30 5.65 -2.32 -4.94
N CYS A 31 6.15 -2.92 -3.85
CA CYS A 31 5.52 -4.00 -3.09
C CYS A 31 5.53 -3.66 -1.58
N ILE A 32 4.37 -3.69 -0.94
CA ILE A 32 4.23 -3.53 0.52
C ILE A 32 4.95 -4.70 1.20
N GLY A 33 5.90 -4.39 2.09
CA GLY A 33 6.69 -5.40 2.79
C GLY A 33 7.92 -5.92 2.03
N CYS A 34 8.24 -5.39 0.85
CA CYS A 34 9.47 -5.78 0.17
C CYS A 34 10.67 -5.02 0.73
N PRO A 35 11.65 -5.70 1.39
CA PRO A 35 12.83 -5.06 1.95
C PRO A 35 13.73 -4.42 0.89
N ALA A 36 13.59 -4.83 -0.38
CA ALA A 36 14.31 -4.27 -1.53
C ALA A 36 13.58 -3.08 -2.20
N GLY A 37 12.38 -2.71 -1.75
CA GLY A 37 11.55 -1.67 -2.37
C GLY A 37 12.12 -0.25 -2.29
N GLY A 38 13.21 -0.02 -1.55
CA GLY A 38 13.93 1.25 -1.47
C GLY A 38 15.22 1.33 -2.28
N THR A 39 15.66 0.24 -2.95
CA THR A 39 17.07 0.09 -3.36
C THR A 39 17.43 0.58 -4.76
N SER A 40 16.53 0.83 -5.71
CA SER A 40 16.96 1.46 -6.97
C SER A 40 15.81 2.01 -7.80
N LYS A 41 15.94 3.28 -8.21
CA LYS A 41 15.01 3.94 -9.13
C LYS A 41 15.15 3.47 -10.60
N ASN A 42 16.20 2.73 -10.97
CA ASN A 42 16.50 2.45 -12.40
C ASN A 42 16.78 0.99 -12.79
N THR A 43 16.76 0.01 -11.87
CA THR A 43 17.00 -1.40 -12.25
C THR A 43 16.11 -2.34 -11.45
N CYS A 44 15.10 -2.93 -12.10
CA CYS A 44 14.32 -4.03 -11.52
C CYS A 44 15.13 -5.33 -11.67
N GLY A 45 15.99 -5.64 -10.70
CA GLY A 45 16.74 -6.89 -10.64
C GLY A 45 16.40 -7.68 -9.38
N CYS A 46 15.52 -8.67 -9.48
CA CYS A 46 15.37 -9.70 -8.44
C CYS A 46 16.49 -10.74 -8.59
N ASN A 47 17.71 -10.36 -8.19
CA ASN A 47 18.82 -11.30 -8.00
C ASN A 47 19.60 -10.85 -6.76
N THR A 48 19.20 -11.31 -5.57
CA THR A 48 20.18 -11.52 -4.51
C THR A 48 19.84 -12.83 -3.82
N HIS A 49 20.63 -13.82 -4.20
CA HIS A 49 20.82 -15.06 -3.48
C HIS A 49 21.84 -14.76 -2.39
N LYS A 50 21.39 -14.66 -1.13
CA LYS A 50 22.10 -15.15 0.06
C LYS A 50 21.19 -15.11 1.29
#